data_AF-A0A969S9A4-F1
#
_entry.id   AF-A0A969S9A4-F1
#
_cell.length_a   1.000
_cell.length_b   1.000
_cell.length_c   1.000
_cell.angle_alpha   90.00
_cell.angle_beta   90.00
_cell.angle_gamma   90.00
#
_symmetry.space_group_name_H-M   'P 1'
#
loop_
_entity.id
_entity.type
_entity.pdbx_description
1 polymer ?
#
loop_
_entity_poly.entity_id
_entity_poly.type
_entity_poly.pdbx_seq_one_letter_code
_entity_poly.pdbx_strand_id
1 'polypeptide(L)' 'MSIASYWSSPDISQAAFIAANAIVMGSVKIAAGVSIWYGAVVRGDVESI' A
#
# COMPACT_ATOMS: atom_id res chain seq x y z
N MET A 1 5.55 16.09 19.78
CA MET A 1 6.22 15.21 18.79
C MET A 1 5.37 15.24 17.55
N SER A 2 5.81 15.90 16.48
CA SER A 2 5.05 15.88 15.23
C SER A 2 5.13 14.46 14.65
N ILE A 3 4.00 13.79 14.49
CA ILE A 3 3.93 12.45 13.88
C ILE A 3 3.95 12.53 12.35
N ALA A 4 4.71 13.49 11.79
CA ALA A 4 4.73 13.74 10.36
C ALA A 4 4.91 12.43 9.60
N SER A 5 3.86 11.98 8.91
CA SER A 5 3.94 10.80 8.08
C SER A 5 4.88 11.13 6.92
N TYR A 6 5.93 10.32 6.77
CA TYR A 6 6.91 10.49 5.71
C TYR A 6 6.33 10.17 4.31
N TRP A 7 5.13 9.58 4.25
CA TRP A 7 4.41 9.23 3.03
C TRP A 7 2.89 9.39 3.22
N SER A 8 2.20 9.65 2.12
CA SER A 8 0.73 9.59 2.07
C SER A 8 0.23 8.16 2.19
N SER A 9 -1.05 7.99 2.56
CA SER A 9 -1.69 6.68 2.46
C SER A 9 -1.73 6.22 0.99
N PRO A 10 -1.39 4.95 0.69
CA PRO A 10 -1.50 4.42 -0.66
C PRO A 10 -2.91 4.58 -1.21
N ASP A 11 -3.02 5.04 -2.46
CA ASP A 11 -4.30 5.04 -3.16
C ASP A 11 -4.63 3.62 -3.62
N ILE A 12 -5.73 3.09 -3.09
CA ILE A 12 -6.22 1.74 -3.37
C ILE A 12 -7.46 1.73 -4.28
N SER A 13 -7.92 2.90 -4.74
CA SER A 13 -9.16 3.03 -5.53
C SER A 13 -9.14 2.25 -6.85
N GLN A 14 -7.96 1.98 -7.38
CA GLN A 14 -7.74 1.25 -8.64
C GLN A 14 -7.56 -0.27 -8.43
N ALA A 15 -7.48 -0.75 -7.19
CA ALA A 15 -7.33 -2.18 -6.91
C ALA A 15 -8.57 -2.96 -7.37
N ALA A 16 -8.37 -4.10 -8.02
CA ALA A 16 -9.46 -5.04 -8.27
C ALA A 16 -9.89 -5.76 -6.99
N PHE A 17 -8.92 -6.04 -6.12
CA PHE A 17 -9.16 -6.74 -4.86
C PHE A 17 -8.07 -6.43 -3.83
N ILE A 18 -8.47 -6.16 -2.59
CA ILE A 18 -7.58 -6.15 -1.44
C ILE A 18 -8.23 -6.98 -0.34
N ALA A 19 -7.57 -8.07 0.05
CA ALA A 19 -8.03 -8.90 1.15
C ALA A 19 -8.06 -8.10 2.46
N ALA A 20 -9.06 -8.35 3.30
CA ALA A 20 -9.28 -7.60 4.54
C ALA A 20 -8.10 -7.64 5.54
N ASN A 21 -7.24 -8.66 5.45
CA ASN A 21 -6.05 -8.81 6.30
C ASN A 21 -4.73 -8.53 5.57
N ALA A 22 -4.78 -7.94 4.38
CA ALA A 22 -3.58 -7.48 3.67
C ALA A 22 -3.10 -6.12 4.21
N ILE A 23 -1.78 -5.90 4.17
CA ILE A 23 -1.17 -4.62 4.58
C ILE A 23 -0.52 -3.95 3.37
N VAL A 24 -0.83 -2.67 3.16
CA VAL A 24 -0.23 -1.82 2.13
C VAL A 24 0.22 -0.51 2.78
N MET A 25 1.52 -0.22 2.76
CA MET A 25 2.07 0.96 3.43
C MET A 25 3.34 1.49 2.75
N GLY A 26 3.63 2.78 2.97
CA GLY A 26 4.75 3.46 2.34
C GLY A 26 4.36 4.14 1.03
N SER A 27 5.37 4.47 0.23
CA SER A 27 5.22 5.03 -1.11
C SER A 27 4.90 3.91 -2.12
N VAL A 28 3.64 3.45 -2.13
CA VAL A 28 3.16 2.36 -2.99
C VAL A 28 2.16 2.88 -4.01
N LYS A 29 2.37 2.55 -5.29
CA LYS A 29 1.41 2.82 -6.37
C LYS A 29 0.68 1.54 -6.76
N ILE A 30 -0.64 1.54 -6.64
CA ILE A 30 -1.50 0.44 -7.07
C ILE A 30 -2.06 0.75 -8.46
N ALA A 31 -1.86 -0.15 -9.41
CA ALA A 31 -2.39 -0.04 -10.77
C ALA A 31 -3.77 -0.71 -10.91
N ALA A 32 -4.50 -0.33 -11.95
CA ALA A 32 -5.78 -0.94 -12.28
C ALA A 32 -5.65 -2.47 -12.45
N GLY A 33 -6.55 -3.22 -11.82
CA GLY A 33 -6.58 -4.68 -11.92
C GLY A 33 -5.70 -5.42 -10.89
N VAL A 34 -4.91 -4.70 -10.08
CA VAL A 34 -4.07 -5.32 -9.04
C VAL A 34 -4.93 -6.01 -7.99
N SER A 35 -4.53 -7.21 -7.61
CA SER A 35 -5.15 -7.99 -6.54
C SER A 35 -4.12 -8.30 -5.45
N ILE A 36 -4.42 -7.93 -4.20
CA ILE A 36 -3.58 -8.19 -3.03
C ILE A 36 -4.31 -9.21 -2.15
N TRP A 37 -3.71 -10.39 -2.02
CA TRP A 37 -4.34 -11.54 -1.41
C TRP A 37 -4.07 -11.65 0.09
N TYR A 38 -4.80 -12.57 0.74
CA TYR A 38 -4.79 -12.74 2.19
C TYR A 38 -3.37 -12.91 2.74
N GLY A 39 -3.04 -12.15 3.78
CA GLY A 39 -1.74 -12.19 4.45
C GLY A 39 -0.58 -11.51 3.70
N ALA A 40 -0.82 -10.93 2.52
CA ALA A 40 0.21 -10.19 1.80
C ALA A 40 0.58 -8.89 2.52
N VAL A 41 1.87 -8.54 2.47
CA VAL A 41 2.41 -7.28 2.96
C VAL A 41 3.17 -6.58 1.84
N VAL A 42 2.64 -5.44 1.39
CA VAL A 42 3.27 -4.55 0.42
C VAL A 42 3.81 -3.33 1.17
N ARG A 43 5.12 -3.30 1.39
CA ARG A 43 5.79 -2.26 2.18
C ARG A 43 6.89 -1.59 1.36
N GLY A 44 6.68 -0.31 1.04
CA GLY A 44 7.63 0.54 0.31
C GLY A 44 8.00 1.80 1.08
N ASP A 45 8.60 1.64 2.27
CA ASP A 45 8.90 2.72 3.21
C ASP A 45 10.39 3.10 3.31
N VAL A 46 11.30 2.39 2.61
CA VAL A 46 12.75 2.63 2.68
C VAL A 46 13.32 3.12 1.35
N GLU A 47 13.19 2.32 0.28
CA GLU A 47 13.81 2.60 -1.03
C GLU A 47 12.76 2.65 -2.14
N SER A 48 13.05 3.43 -3.17
CA SER A 48 12.28 3.43 -4.43
C SER A 48 13.00 2.57 -5.45
N ILE A 49 12.31 1.57 -6.01
CA ILE A 49 12.81 0.72 -7.11
C ILE A 49 12.08 0.98 -8.42
#